data_AF-A0A847QYF9-F1
#
_entry.id   AF-A0A847QYF9-F1
#
_cell.length_a   1.000
_cell.length_b   1.000
_cell.length_c   1.000
_cell.angle_alpha   90.00
_cell.angle_beta   90.00
_cell.angle_gamma   90.00
#
_symmetry.space_group_name_H-M   'P 1'
#
loop_
_entity.id
_entity.type
_entity.pdbx_description
1 polymer ?
#
loop_
_entity_poly.entity_id
_entity_poly.type
_entity_poly.pdbx_seq_one_letter_code
_entity_poly.pdbx_strand_id
1 'polypeptide(L)'
;MNQLSFADTEFTSKRRKTRKELFLGRMNELIPWLQLEAQIEPFYPKAGNGRRPYPLATMLRIHFMQNWYNMSDPAMEDALYEITSMRLFAGLSLEGAIPDHTTIMNFRHLLEKHKLGRKLFKEVNKWLSDSGTYFKEGTIVDATIIEAASSTKNKSNARDPEMHQTQKGKQWFFG
;
A
#
# COMPACT_ATOMS: atom_id res chain seq x y z
N MET A 1 -13.38 7.69 -14.20
CA MET A 1 -12.08 7.14 -14.64
C MET A 1 -11.30 8.29 -15.23
N ASN A 2 -10.15 8.66 -14.65
CA ASN A 2 -9.25 9.59 -15.30
C ASN A 2 -8.62 8.87 -16.51
N GLN A 3 -8.68 9.50 -17.68
CA GLN A 3 -8.02 9.00 -18.87
C GLN A 3 -6.50 9.15 -18.66
N LEU A 4 -5.76 8.06 -18.85
CA LEU A 4 -4.31 8.07 -18.77
C LEU A 4 -3.74 8.77 -20.02
N SER A 5 -2.70 9.59 -19.83
CA SER A 5 -2.04 10.28 -20.94
C SER A 5 -1.21 9.32 -21.81
N PHE A 6 -0.79 9.78 -22.98
CA PHE A 6 0.14 9.05 -23.84
C PHE A 6 1.46 8.74 -23.11
N ALA A 7 2.02 9.71 -22.38
CA ALA A 7 3.25 9.53 -21.60
C ALA A 7 3.09 8.50 -20.48
N ASP A 8 1.91 8.46 -19.85
CA ASP A 8 1.59 7.44 -18.84
C ASP A 8 1.53 6.03 -19.46
N THR A 9 0.97 5.92 -20.66
CA THR A 9 0.84 4.65 -21.39
C THR A 9 2.21 4.12 -21.82
N GLU A 10 3.10 4.97 -22.34
CA GLU A 10 4.49 4.62 -22.67
C GLU A 10 5.28 4.17 -21.43
N PHE A 11 5.06 4.81 -20.28
CA PHE A 11 5.68 4.38 -19.03
C PHE A 11 5.26 2.97 -18.62
N THR A 12 3.98 2.61 -18.84
CA THR A 12 3.48 1.26 -18.52
C THR A 12 3.96 0.17 -19.50
N SER A 13 4.32 0.52 -20.73
CA SER A 13 4.70 -0.43 -21.78
C SER A 13 6.18 -0.83 -21.77
N LYS A 14 7.01 -0.18 -20.94
CA LYS A 14 8.44 -0.47 -20.83
C LYS A 14 8.70 -1.90 -20.30
N ARG A 15 9.75 -2.56 -20.83
CA ARG A 15 10.12 -3.94 -20.45
C ARG A 15 10.66 -4.07 -19.01
N ARG A 16 11.39 -3.07 -18.51
CA ARG A 16 11.99 -3.11 -17.17
C ARG A 16 11.09 -2.39 -16.16
N LYS A 17 10.58 -3.12 -15.17
CA LYS A 17 9.92 -2.55 -14.00
C LYS A 17 10.93 -2.25 -12.89
N THR A 18 10.78 -1.11 -12.23
CA THR A 18 11.58 -0.76 -11.05
C THR A 18 11.09 -1.53 -9.82
N ARG A 19 11.93 -1.64 -8.77
CA ARG A 19 11.52 -2.24 -7.47
C ARG A 19 10.27 -1.56 -6.90
N LYS A 20 10.17 -0.24 -7.06
CA LYS A 20 9.02 0.57 -6.63
C LYS A 20 7.74 0.19 -7.37
N GLU A 21 7.81 0.03 -8.70
CA GLU A 21 6.65 -0.40 -9.50
C GLU A 21 6.17 -1.80 -9.15
N LEU A 22 7.11 -2.74 -8.93
CA LEU A 22 6.78 -4.09 -8.51
C LEU A 22 6.11 -4.08 -7.13
N PHE A 23 6.64 -3.30 -6.19
CA PHE A 23 6.07 -3.14 -4.86
C PHE A 23 4.66 -2.56 -4.92
N LEU A 24 4.48 -1.41 -5.58
CA LEU A 24 3.18 -0.75 -5.70
C LEU A 24 2.16 -1.63 -6.42
N GLY A 25 2.56 -2.37 -7.47
CA GLY A 25 1.71 -3.34 -8.15
C GLY A 25 1.23 -4.45 -7.21
N ARG A 26 2.17 -5.06 -6.47
CA ARG A 26 1.84 -6.09 -5.46
C ARG A 26 0.89 -5.55 -4.39
N MET A 27 1.12 -4.34 -3.89
CA MET A 27 0.23 -3.75 -2.88
C MET A 27 -1.15 -3.41 -3.46
N ASN A 28 -1.24 -3.02 -4.74
CA ASN A 28 -2.52 -2.78 -5.38
C ASN A 28 -3.39 -4.05 -5.41
N GLU A 29 -2.78 -5.22 -5.58
CA GLU A 29 -3.48 -6.52 -5.61
C GLU A 29 -3.83 -7.03 -4.20
N LEU A 30 -2.96 -6.80 -3.22
CA LEU A 30 -3.13 -7.35 -1.86
C LEU A 30 -4.11 -6.57 -0.99
N ILE A 31 -4.22 -5.25 -1.19
CA ILE A 31 -5.03 -4.40 -0.32
C ILE A 31 -6.51 -4.47 -0.75
N PRO A 32 -7.45 -4.69 0.18
CA PRO A 32 -8.88 -4.75 -0.10
C PRO A 32 -9.47 -3.33 -0.28
N TRP A 33 -9.10 -2.64 -1.35
CA TRP A 33 -9.42 -1.21 -1.54
C TRP A 33 -10.90 -0.90 -1.40
N LEU A 34 -11.78 -1.69 -2.04
CA LEU A 34 -13.22 -1.45 -2.00
C LEU A 34 -13.79 -1.54 -0.58
N GLN A 35 -13.32 -2.51 0.21
CA GLN A 35 -13.73 -2.68 1.60
C GLN A 35 -13.25 -1.50 2.45
N LEU A 36 -12.03 -1.03 2.23
CA LEU A 36 -11.49 0.14 2.94
C LEU A 36 -12.21 1.43 2.56
N GLU A 37 -12.45 1.65 1.27
CA GLU A 37 -13.19 2.79 0.74
C GLU A 37 -14.60 2.82 1.35
N ALA A 38 -15.30 1.68 1.41
CA ALA A 38 -16.63 1.59 2.04
C ALA A 38 -16.66 1.99 3.53
N GLN A 39 -15.56 1.85 4.27
CA GLN A 39 -15.48 2.30 5.67
C GLN A 39 -15.31 3.82 5.80
N ILE A 40 -14.79 4.49 4.76
CA ILE A 40 -14.47 5.93 4.76
C ILE A 40 -15.57 6.72 4.05
N GLU A 41 -16.20 6.15 3.01
CA GLU A 41 -17.24 6.76 2.18
C GLU A 41 -18.31 7.53 2.97
N PRO A 42 -18.85 7.04 4.11
CA PRO A 42 -19.86 7.77 4.86
C PRO A 42 -19.41 9.13 5.41
N PHE A 43 -18.10 9.32 5.58
CA PHE A 43 -17.50 10.54 6.12
C PHE A 43 -16.86 11.41 5.04
N TYR A 44 -16.71 10.89 3.83
CA TYR A 44 -15.98 11.57 2.77
C TYR A 44 -16.81 12.72 2.18
N PRO A 45 -16.20 13.89 1.89
CA PRO A 45 -16.94 15.01 1.35
C PRO A 45 -17.61 14.65 0.02
N LYS A 46 -18.88 15.02 -0.12
CA LYS A 46 -19.62 14.88 -1.38
C LYS A 46 -19.43 16.12 -2.23
N ALA A 47 -19.48 15.95 -3.56
CA ALA A 47 -19.44 17.07 -4.49
C ALA A 47 -20.63 18.01 -4.22
N GLY A 48 -20.33 19.23 -3.77
CA GLY A 48 -21.27 20.34 -3.66
C GLY A 48 -20.89 21.46 -4.63
N ASN A 49 -21.28 22.70 -4.30
CA ASN A 49 -21.01 23.88 -5.13
C ASN A 49 -19.57 24.43 -5.01
N GLY A 50 -18.71 23.83 -4.17
CA GLY A 50 -17.32 24.24 -3.96
C GLY A 50 -16.31 23.46 -4.81
N ARG A 51 -15.02 23.56 -4.44
CA ARG A 51 -13.95 22.73 -5.01
C ARG A 51 -14.35 21.26 -4.86
N ARG A 52 -14.43 20.55 -5.98
CA ARG A 52 -14.74 19.12 -5.96
C ARG A 52 -13.64 18.37 -5.20
N PRO A 53 -13.99 17.52 -4.23
CA PRO A 53 -12.99 16.71 -3.56
C PRO A 53 -12.37 15.73 -4.57
N TYR A 54 -11.10 15.39 -4.35
CA TYR A 54 -10.45 14.32 -5.11
C TYR A 54 -11.18 12.98 -4.89
N PRO A 55 -11.10 12.03 -5.84
CA PRO A 55 -11.66 10.71 -5.64
C PRO A 55 -11.12 10.06 -4.34
N LEU A 56 -12.01 9.44 -3.55
CA LEU A 56 -11.62 8.76 -2.31
C LEU A 56 -10.53 7.71 -2.57
N ALA A 57 -10.69 6.93 -3.64
CA ALA A 57 -9.72 5.94 -4.11
C ALA A 57 -8.30 6.52 -4.30
N THR A 58 -8.18 7.76 -4.79
CA THR A 58 -6.91 8.47 -4.96
C THR A 58 -6.31 8.87 -3.62
N MET A 59 -7.10 9.53 -2.76
CA MET A 59 -6.61 9.99 -1.46
C MET A 59 -6.23 8.83 -0.53
N LEU A 60 -6.97 7.72 -0.59
CA LEU A 60 -6.66 6.52 0.17
C LEU A 60 -5.31 5.93 -0.26
N ARG A 61 -5.05 5.83 -1.57
CA ARG A 61 -3.77 5.32 -2.08
C ARG A 61 -2.60 6.23 -1.71
N ILE A 62 -2.79 7.54 -1.78
CA ILE A 62 -1.79 8.52 -1.30
C ILE A 62 -1.49 8.28 0.19
N HIS A 63 -2.50 8.13 1.03
CA HIS A 63 -2.31 7.87 2.46
C HIS A 63 -1.55 6.57 2.74
N PHE A 64 -1.84 5.50 1.98
CA PHE A 64 -1.07 4.25 2.10
C PHE A 64 0.38 4.42 1.65
N MET A 65 0.64 5.16 0.56
CA MET A 65 2.02 5.48 0.14
C MET A 65 2.78 6.30 1.17
N GLN A 66 2.13 7.30 1.79
CA GLN A 66 2.74 8.07 2.89
C GLN A 66 3.22 7.16 4.01
N ASN A 67 2.40 6.18 4.39
CA ASN A 67 2.82 5.18 5.35
C ASN A 67 4.00 4.36 4.78
N TRP A 68 3.84 3.62 3.69
CA TRP A 68 4.86 2.69 3.18
C TRP A 68 6.25 3.31 2.98
N TYR A 69 6.30 4.58 2.58
CA TYR A 69 7.56 5.28 2.33
C TYR A 69 7.95 6.26 3.45
N ASN A 70 7.18 6.30 4.54
CA ASN A 70 7.35 7.24 5.66
C ASN A 70 7.50 8.70 5.18
N MET A 71 6.58 9.13 4.30
CA MET A 71 6.58 10.46 3.68
C MET A 71 5.61 11.40 4.41
N SER A 72 6.05 12.64 4.62
CA SER A 72 5.20 13.73 5.11
C SER A 72 4.21 14.21 4.04
N ASP A 73 3.26 15.07 4.41
CA ASP A 73 2.30 15.65 3.46
C ASP A 73 3.01 16.42 2.32
N PRO A 74 4.02 17.29 2.58
CA PRO A 74 4.79 17.94 1.51
C PRO A 74 5.65 16.99 0.69
N ALA A 75 6.32 16.03 1.33
CA ALA A 75 7.17 15.08 0.60
C ALA A 75 6.36 14.18 -0.34
N MET A 76 5.11 13.89 0.02
CA MET A 76 4.19 13.14 -0.84
C MET A 76 3.68 13.99 -2.01
N GLU A 77 3.41 15.28 -1.80
CA GLU A 77 3.11 16.22 -2.90
C GLU A 77 4.24 16.24 -3.93
N ASP A 78 5.48 16.48 -3.49
CA ASP A 78 6.67 16.48 -4.37
C ASP A 78 6.82 15.15 -5.11
N ALA A 79 6.66 14.02 -4.40
CA ALA A 79 6.74 12.70 -4.99
C ALA A 79 5.66 12.42 -6.06
N LEU A 80 4.45 12.99 -5.94
CA LEU A 80 3.41 12.87 -6.97
C LEU A 80 3.76 13.65 -8.26
N TYR A 81 4.51 14.74 -8.15
CA TYR A 81 5.04 15.46 -9.31
C TYR A 81 6.21 14.71 -9.96
N GLU A 82 7.17 14.26 -9.16
CA GLU A 82 8.45 13.75 -9.66
C GLU A 82 8.42 12.27 -10.05
N ILE A 83 7.62 11.45 -9.36
CA ILE A 83 7.71 9.99 -9.46
C ILE A 83 6.45 9.42 -10.14
N THR A 84 6.58 9.17 -11.45
CA THR A 84 5.48 8.66 -12.29
C THR A 84 4.82 7.40 -11.72
N SER A 85 5.58 6.46 -11.16
CA SER A 85 5.01 5.23 -10.60
C SER A 85 4.11 5.45 -9.39
N MET A 86 4.41 6.44 -8.53
CA MET A 86 3.57 6.81 -7.39
C MET A 86 2.33 7.56 -7.85
N ARG A 87 2.48 8.47 -8.81
CA ARG A 87 1.36 9.19 -9.44
C ARG A 87 0.37 8.25 -10.09
N LEU A 88 0.84 7.31 -10.91
CA LEU A 88 0.01 6.31 -11.57
C LEU A 88 -0.66 5.38 -10.57
N PHE A 89 0.06 4.96 -9.53
CA PHE A 89 -0.53 4.17 -8.46
C PHE A 89 -1.73 4.88 -7.82
N ALA A 90 -1.63 6.19 -7.57
CA ALA A 90 -2.75 7.00 -7.06
C ALA A 90 -3.89 7.25 -8.06
N GLY A 91 -3.78 6.79 -9.31
CA GLY A 91 -4.75 7.05 -10.39
C GLY A 91 -4.72 8.49 -10.90
N LEU A 92 -3.59 9.19 -10.71
CA LEU A 92 -3.36 10.54 -11.18
C LEU A 92 -2.59 10.53 -12.50
N SER A 93 -2.76 11.60 -13.29
CA SER A 93 -2.01 11.87 -14.52
C SER A 93 -1.44 13.28 -14.46
N LEU A 94 -0.39 13.56 -15.25
CA LEU A 94 0.20 14.90 -15.36
C LEU A 94 -0.73 15.92 -16.01
N GLU A 95 -1.72 15.46 -16.78
CA GLU A 95 -2.71 16.34 -17.41
C GLU A 95 -3.75 16.86 -16.39
N GLY A 96 -3.81 16.26 -15.20
CA GLY A 96 -4.73 16.64 -14.13
C GLY A 96 -4.04 17.37 -12.97
N ALA A 97 -4.83 18.06 -12.15
CA ALA A 97 -4.34 18.70 -10.93
C ALA A 97 -3.88 17.65 -9.90
N ILE A 98 -2.68 17.82 -9.34
CA ILE A 98 -2.16 16.99 -8.25
C ILE A 98 -2.66 17.54 -6.90
N PRO A 99 -3.05 16.69 -5.93
CA PRO A 99 -3.40 17.14 -4.59
C PRO A 99 -2.21 17.83 -3.91
N ASP A 100 -2.41 19.07 -3.49
CA ASP A 100 -1.46 19.80 -2.66
C ASP A 100 -1.36 19.18 -1.24
N HIS A 101 -0.28 19.48 -0.51
CA HIS A 101 -0.06 18.96 0.84
C HIS A 101 -1.21 19.30 1.80
N THR A 102 -1.90 20.43 1.62
CA THR A 102 -3.04 20.79 2.47
C THR A 102 -4.24 19.87 2.22
N THR A 103 -4.42 19.42 0.98
CA THR A 103 -5.44 18.44 0.59
C THR A 103 -5.13 17.06 1.19
N ILE A 104 -3.85 16.65 1.15
CA ILE A 104 -3.37 15.41 1.78
C ILE A 104 -3.57 15.47 3.30
N MET A 105 -3.17 16.58 3.93
CA MET A 105 -3.34 16.85 5.35
C MET A 105 -4.82 16.77 5.77
N ASN A 106 -5.73 17.38 4.99
CA ASN A 106 -7.17 17.37 5.29
C ASN A 106 -7.75 15.95 5.26
N PHE A 107 -7.28 15.09 4.34
CA PHE A 107 -7.68 13.69 4.33
C PHE A 107 -7.20 12.94 5.57
N ARG A 108 -5.95 13.15 5.98
CA ARG A 108 -5.42 12.57 7.22
C ARG A 108 -6.22 13.02 8.44
N HIS A 109 -6.54 14.31 8.56
CA HIS A 109 -7.39 14.83 9.63
C HIS A 109 -8.80 14.21 9.62
N LEU A 110 -9.37 13.95 8.44
CA LEU A 110 -10.65 13.22 8.32
C LEU A 110 -10.55 11.82 8.93
N LEU A 111 -9.50 11.07 8.60
CA LEU A 111 -9.29 9.73 9.17
C LEU A 111 -9.10 9.76 10.68
N GLU A 112 -8.33 10.73 11.20
CA GLU A 112 -8.07 10.92 12.63
C GLU A 112 -9.35 11.28 13.39
N LYS A 113 -10.10 12.28 12.89
CA LYS A 113 -11.35 12.77 13.47
C LYS A 113 -12.38 11.65 13.65
N HIS A 114 -12.48 10.76 12.67
CA HIS A 114 -13.40 9.62 12.70
C HIS A 114 -12.77 8.33 13.24
N LYS A 115 -11.55 8.39 13.77
CA LYS A 115 -10.80 7.24 14.35
C LYS A 115 -10.67 6.05 13.38
N LEU A 116 -10.60 6.34 12.08
CA LEU A 116 -10.64 5.33 11.02
C LEU A 116 -9.32 4.55 10.89
N GLY A 117 -8.19 5.13 11.28
CA GLY A 117 -6.87 4.46 11.15
C GLY A 117 -6.83 3.05 11.75
N ARG A 118 -7.30 2.89 13.00
CA ARG A 118 -7.37 1.57 13.66
C ARG A 118 -8.34 0.61 12.98
N LYS A 119 -9.45 1.13 12.45
CA LYS A 119 -10.48 0.33 11.78
C LYS A 119 -9.95 -0.21 10.45
N LEU A 120 -9.30 0.64 9.67
CA LEU A 120 -8.66 0.28 8.40
C LEU A 120 -7.55 -0.75 8.62
N PHE A 121 -6.68 -0.52 9.63
CA PHE A 121 -5.61 -1.47 9.96
C PHE A 121 -6.16 -2.85 10.33
N LYS A 122 -7.22 -2.91 11.14
CA LYS A 122 -7.88 -4.17 11.50
C LYS A 122 -8.48 -4.89 10.29
N GLU A 123 -9.10 -4.15 9.39
CA GLU A 123 -9.71 -4.71 8.16
C GLU A 123 -8.65 -5.30 7.23
N VAL A 124 -7.53 -4.57 7.03
CA VAL A 124 -6.41 -5.06 6.22
C VAL A 124 -5.79 -6.32 6.85
N ASN A 125 -5.58 -6.33 8.16
CA ASN A 125 -5.03 -7.52 8.84
C ASN A 125 -5.96 -8.72 8.77
N LYS A 126 -7.27 -8.51 8.91
CA LYS A 126 -8.26 -9.58 8.74
C LYS A 126 -8.21 -10.15 7.32
N TRP A 127 -8.17 -9.29 6.32
CA TRP A 127 -8.07 -9.70 4.92
C TRP A 127 -6.80 -10.51 4.63
N LEU A 128 -5.67 -10.10 5.20
CA LEU A 128 -4.41 -10.83 5.02
C LEU A 128 -4.33 -12.12 5.84
N SER A 129 -4.93 -12.17 7.04
CA SER A 129 -4.95 -13.40 7.84
C SER A 129 -5.67 -14.54 7.12
N ASP A 130 -6.70 -14.22 6.33
CA ASP A 130 -7.42 -15.21 5.51
C ASP A 130 -6.54 -15.78 4.38
N SER A 131 -5.47 -15.09 4.00
CA SER A 131 -4.47 -15.52 3.00
C SER A 131 -3.13 -15.97 3.60
N GLY A 132 -3.06 -16.16 4.92
CA GLY A 132 -1.85 -16.65 5.61
C GLY A 132 -0.70 -15.62 5.68
N THR A 133 -0.99 -14.34 5.43
CA THR A 133 -0.03 -13.22 5.48
C THR A 133 -0.45 -12.25 6.59
N TYR A 134 0.48 -11.50 7.21
CA TYR A 134 0.12 -10.52 8.25
C TYR A 134 1.04 -9.29 8.23
N PHE A 135 0.51 -8.12 8.64
CA PHE A 135 1.34 -6.96 9.01
C PHE A 135 1.73 -7.03 10.48
N LYS A 136 2.95 -6.58 10.80
CA LYS A 136 3.38 -6.40 12.20
C LYS A 136 2.73 -5.14 12.78
N GLU A 137 2.23 -5.23 14.00
CA GLU A 137 1.60 -4.12 14.72
C GLU A 137 2.57 -2.93 14.88
N GLY A 138 2.12 -1.73 14.52
CA GLY A 138 2.87 -0.48 14.73
C GLY A 138 2.78 0.48 13.55
N THR A 139 2.82 -0.03 12.33
CA THR A 139 2.67 0.80 11.13
C THR A 139 2.36 -0.07 9.91
N ILE A 140 1.52 0.41 8.98
CA ILE A 140 1.29 -0.20 7.65
C ILE A 140 2.60 -0.35 6.82
N VAL A 141 3.69 0.21 7.35
CA VAL A 141 5.00 0.49 6.74
C VAL A 141 5.87 -0.74 6.58
N ASP A 142 5.75 -1.74 7.44
CA ASP A 142 6.63 -2.90 7.35
C ASP A 142 6.01 -3.96 6.42
N ALA A 143 5.87 -3.60 5.15
CA ALA A 143 5.56 -4.52 4.07
C ALA A 143 6.77 -5.40 3.72
N THR A 144 7.35 -6.02 4.75
CA THR A 144 7.93 -7.34 4.59
C THR A 144 6.73 -8.29 4.66
N ILE A 145 6.11 -8.57 3.51
CA ILE A 145 5.23 -9.74 3.42
C ILE A 145 6.14 -10.93 3.69
N ILE A 146 6.21 -11.32 4.95
CA ILE A 146 6.80 -12.58 5.36
C ILE A 146 5.83 -13.59 4.76
N GLU A 147 6.17 -14.11 3.57
CA GLU A 147 5.65 -15.42 3.17
C GLU A 147 5.90 -16.31 4.38
N ALA A 148 4.83 -16.87 4.94
CA ALA A 148 4.97 -17.82 6.03
C ALA A 148 6.06 -18.81 5.60
N ALA A 149 7.17 -18.88 6.36
CA ALA A 149 8.13 -19.95 6.19
C ALA A 149 7.30 -21.24 6.10
N SER A 150 7.50 -22.04 5.05
CA SER A 150 6.71 -23.24 4.86
C SER A 150 6.74 -24.00 6.18
N SER A 151 5.56 -24.19 6.74
CA SER A 151 5.39 -24.65 8.11
C SER A 151 5.91 -26.07 8.23
N THR A 152 7.21 -26.25 8.52
CA THR A 152 7.76 -27.48 9.09
C THR A 152 7.77 -27.41 10.62
N LYS A 153 6.78 -26.72 11.20
CA LYS A 153 6.41 -26.88 12.59
C LYS A 153 4.93 -27.22 12.68
N ASN A 154 4.66 -28.52 12.60
CA ASN A 154 3.38 -29.09 12.99
C ASN A 154 3.00 -28.60 14.40
N LYS A 155 1.69 -28.54 14.67
CA LYS A 155 1.03 -28.12 15.93
C LYS A 155 1.61 -28.69 17.24
N SER A 156 2.53 -29.66 17.16
CA SER A 156 3.21 -30.34 18.26
C SER A 156 4.62 -29.81 18.58
N ASN A 157 5.13 -28.79 17.90
CA ASN A 157 6.43 -28.16 18.20
C ASN A 157 7.63 -29.14 18.20
N ALA A 158 7.51 -30.27 17.50
CA ALA A 158 8.56 -31.27 17.37
C ALA A 158 9.33 -31.09 16.05
N ARG A 159 10.64 -31.33 16.11
CA ARG A 159 11.58 -31.25 14.98
C ARG A 159 11.44 -32.50 14.11
N ASP A 160 11.33 -32.33 12.80
CA ASP A 160 11.28 -33.45 11.84
C ASP A 160 12.61 -34.22 11.85
N PRO A 161 12.63 -35.52 12.16
CA PRO A 161 13.85 -36.30 12.30
C PRO A 161 14.64 -36.49 11.00
N GLU A 162 14.09 -36.19 9.82
CA GLU A 162 14.79 -36.33 8.53
C GLU A 162 15.60 -35.07 8.11
N MET A 163 15.50 -33.95 8.84
CA MET A 163 16.19 -32.71 8.50
C MET A 163 17.61 -32.62 9.09
N HIS A 164 18.62 -33.03 8.31
CA HIS A 164 20.04 -32.93 8.68
C HIS A 164 20.71 -31.66 8.14
N GLN A 165 21.23 -30.83 9.04
CA GLN A 165 21.96 -29.60 8.70
C GLN A 165 23.42 -29.94 8.37
N THR A 166 23.88 -29.66 7.15
CA THR A 166 25.31 -29.79 6.80
C THR A 166 25.97 -28.41 6.80
N GLN A 167 26.98 -28.22 7.65
CA GLN A 167 27.77 -27.00 7.74
C GLN A 167 28.96 -27.05 6.78
N LYS A 168 29.06 -26.09 5.85
CA LYS A 168 30.26 -25.91 5.01
C LYS A 168 30.75 -24.47 5.15
N GLY A 169 31.79 -24.27 5.97
CA GLY A 169 32.31 -22.94 6.30
C GLY A 169 31.37 -22.10 7.16
N LYS A 170 31.58 -20.77 7.19
CA LYS A 170 30.79 -19.81 8.02
C LYS A 170 29.37 -19.53 7.45
N GLN A 171 28.86 -20.35 6.56
CA GLN A 171 27.52 -20.21 5.99
C GLN A 171 26.73 -21.52 6.12
N TRP A 172 25.48 -21.37 6.53
CA TRP A 172 24.52 -22.45 6.69
C TRP A 172 23.66 -22.56 5.44
N PHE A 173 23.54 -23.76 4.89
CA PHE A 173 22.64 -24.06 3.77
C PHE A 173 21.50 -24.93 4.30
N PHE A 174 20.27 -24.61 3.91
CA PHE A 174 19.09 -25.43 4.17
C PHE A 174 18.75 -26.17 2.87
N GLY A 175 18.65 -27.50 2.95
CA GLY A 175 18.15 -28.40 1.92
C GLY A 175 17.29 -29.46 2.60
#